data_AF-A0A3P7EZE5-F1
#
_entry.id   AF-A0A3P7EZE5-F1
#
_cell.length_a   1.000
_cell.length_b   1.000
_cell.length_c   1.000
_cell.angle_alpha   90.00
_cell.angle_beta   90.00
_cell.angle_gamma   90.00
#
_symmetry.space_group_name_H-M   'P 1'
#
loop_
_entity.id
_entity.type
_entity.pdbx_description
1 polymer ?
#
loop_
_entity_poly.entity_id
_entity_poly.type
_entity_poly.pdbx_seq_one_letter_code
_entity_poly.pdbx_strand_id
1 'polypeptide(L)'
;MRIKNPDAVKKKLTRMIALGKENLQVVVLVYVHVASQVISDFDWTLSKFVNKGEPNPTCHGIFEQDPDITPETQNKLRILRQTYHPIEVDPTIPVSMKIPIMLEWWDLSHKVITTSSIHKDTLQATVNQCNLALRDHVVDFMTQLHRQNIPMLIFSAGLGNVIELLLGRFNLCFDNVRVVSNFMDFNDEGLLIGFQEPIIHTFNKTVATISNSDYIKVLSKRSSIILLGDSSADPHMADGIHGESVDSHVNVLKIGYLNDKAESLLDTYMDIYDIVLIDDATFEIPLEVLNCIVHSQSLEV
;
A
#
# COMPACT_ATOMS: atom_id res chain seq x y z
N MET A 1 -20.21 -3.24 1.35
CA MET A 1 -19.60 -2.79 2.63
C MET A 1 -20.16 -3.59 3.81
N ARG A 2 -19.30 -3.99 4.75
CA ARG A 2 -19.63 -4.65 6.03
C ARG A 2 -18.85 -3.98 7.15
N ILE A 3 -19.47 -3.85 8.33
CA ILE A 3 -18.87 -3.21 9.52
C ILE A 3 -19.24 -4.04 10.74
N LYS A 4 -18.24 -4.54 11.49
CA LYS A 4 -18.47 -5.37 12.68
C LYS A 4 -18.98 -4.55 13.87
N ASN A 5 -18.39 -3.38 14.09
CA ASN A 5 -18.72 -2.48 15.18
C ASN A 5 -18.99 -1.05 14.68
N PRO A 6 -20.25 -0.75 14.29
CA PRO A 6 -20.61 0.56 13.76
C PRO A 6 -20.36 1.72 14.72
N ASP A 7 -20.55 1.51 16.03
CA ASP A 7 -20.31 2.54 17.03
C ASP A 7 -18.83 2.88 17.17
N ALA A 8 -17.94 1.88 17.08
CA ALA A 8 -16.49 2.11 17.05
C ALA A 8 -16.09 2.89 15.80
N VAL A 9 -16.58 2.51 14.62
CA VAL A 9 -16.34 3.26 13.36
C VAL A 9 -16.82 4.70 13.49
N LYS A 10 -18.04 4.90 13.98
CA LYS A 10 -18.62 6.22 14.19
C LYS A 10 -17.78 7.06 15.15
N LYS A 11 -17.28 6.48 16.25
CA LYS A 11 -16.39 7.17 17.20
C LYS A 11 -15.08 7.59 16.54
N LYS A 12 -14.45 6.70 15.75
CA LYS A 12 -13.21 7.00 15.01
C LYS A 12 -13.42 8.13 14.01
N LEU A 13 -14.48 8.07 13.20
CA LEU A 13 -14.83 9.09 12.22
C LEU A 13 -15.19 10.42 12.89
N THR A 14 -16.00 10.41 13.94
CA THR A 14 -16.38 11.64 14.68
C THR A 14 -15.13 12.34 15.21
N ARG A 15 -14.18 11.58 15.76
CA ARG A 15 -12.89 12.13 16.21
C ARG A 15 -12.10 12.72 15.04
N MET A 16 -12.00 12.03 13.91
CA MET A 16 -11.29 12.54 12.73
C MET A 16 -11.91 13.84 12.19
N ILE A 17 -13.24 13.88 12.08
CA ILE A 17 -14.04 15.02 11.62
C ILE A 17 -13.89 16.20 12.59
N ALA A 18 -14.02 15.98 13.91
CA ALA A 18 -13.92 17.04 14.91
C ALA A 18 -12.54 17.73 14.91
N LEU A 19 -11.48 16.95 14.67
CA LEU A 19 -10.11 17.46 14.57
C LEU A 19 -9.80 18.08 13.18
N GLY A 20 -10.67 17.86 12.20
CA GLY A 20 -10.63 18.47 10.87
C GLY A 20 -9.34 18.21 10.08
N LYS A 21 -9.17 19.02 9.03
CA LYS A 21 -8.01 18.92 8.12
C LYS A 21 -6.68 19.25 8.80
N GLU A 22 -6.64 19.99 9.90
CA GLU A 22 -5.37 20.35 10.56
C GLU A 22 -4.75 19.15 11.29
N ASN A 23 -5.57 18.20 11.74
CA ASN A 23 -5.12 16.87 12.12
C ASN A 23 -4.72 15.99 10.93
N LEU A 24 -5.02 16.46 9.71
CA LEU A 24 -4.59 15.94 8.41
C LEU A 24 -3.51 16.81 7.69
N GLN A 25 -3.01 17.90 8.28
CA GLN A 25 -2.11 18.87 7.61
C GLN A 25 -0.86 19.20 8.44
N VAL A 26 0.23 19.59 7.79
CA VAL A 26 1.45 20.09 8.47
C VAL A 26 1.39 21.62 8.51
N VAL A 27 1.49 22.23 9.71
CA VAL A 27 1.81 23.67 9.83
C VAL A 27 3.31 23.84 9.58
N VAL A 28 3.66 24.50 8.48
CA VAL A 28 5.05 24.71 8.05
C VAL A 28 5.73 25.70 9.01
N LEU A 29 6.46 25.18 9.98
CA LEU A 29 7.51 25.91 10.68
C LEU A 29 8.81 25.13 10.47
N VAL A 30 9.57 25.57 9.47
CA VAL A 30 10.94 25.16 9.12
C VAL A 30 11.04 23.84 8.34
N TYR A 31 11.81 23.88 7.25
CA TYR A 31 12.10 22.83 6.25
C TYR A 31 12.45 21.44 6.83
N VAL A 32 11.48 20.64 7.28
CA VAL A 32 11.72 19.23 7.63
C VAL A 32 10.43 18.40 7.51
N HIS A 33 10.34 17.62 6.44
CA HIS A 33 9.65 16.33 6.24
C HIS A 33 8.12 16.19 6.44
N VAL A 34 7.56 15.24 5.66
CA VAL A 34 6.15 15.05 5.32
C VAL A 34 5.63 13.80 6.05
N ALA A 35 4.59 13.91 6.89
CA ALA A 35 4.04 12.80 7.68
C ALA A 35 2.77 12.21 7.06
N SER A 36 2.73 10.91 6.77
CA SER A 36 1.56 10.32 6.12
C SER A 36 0.39 10.07 7.07
N GLN A 37 -0.79 10.59 6.73
CA GLN A 37 -2.06 10.26 7.42
C GLN A 37 -2.90 9.27 6.64
N VAL A 38 -2.55 9.01 5.39
CA VAL A 38 -3.08 7.89 4.63
C VAL A 38 -1.94 6.90 4.41
N ILE A 39 -2.14 5.65 4.83
CA ILE A 39 -1.22 4.55 4.54
C ILE A 39 -2.00 3.54 3.72
N SER A 40 -1.51 3.23 2.52
CA SER A 40 -2.20 2.33 1.60
C SER A 40 -1.24 1.29 1.06
N ASP A 41 -1.70 0.05 0.94
CA ASP A 41 -1.12 -0.86 -0.06
C ASP A 41 -1.41 -0.38 -1.48
N PHE A 42 -0.72 -0.93 -2.48
CA PHE A 42 -0.92 -0.63 -3.89
C PHE A 42 -1.67 -1.72 -4.65
N ASP A 43 -1.13 -2.94 -4.68
CA ASP A 43 -1.60 -4.02 -5.54
C ASP A 43 -2.93 -4.53 -5.00
N TRP A 44 -3.99 -4.48 -5.81
CA TRP A 44 -5.35 -4.88 -5.44
C TRP A 44 -5.99 -4.09 -4.28
N THR A 45 -5.30 -3.09 -3.74
CA THR A 45 -5.87 -2.01 -2.93
C THR A 45 -6.16 -0.79 -3.80
N LEU A 46 -5.14 -0.07 -4.28
CA LEU A 46 -5.32 1.04 -5.22
C LEU A 46 -5.62 0.53 -6.63
N SER A 47 -4.97 -0.55 -7.04
CA SER A 47 -5.31 -1.22 -8.30
C SER A 47 -6.56 -2.09 -8.11
N LYS A 48 -7.34 -2.30 -9.18
CA LYS A 48 -8.46 -3.25 -9.15
C LYS A 48 -7.93 -4.67 -8.93
N PHE A 49 -8.75 -5.56 -8.39
CA PHE A 49 -8.43 -6.99 -8.40
C PHE A 49 -8.75 -7.65 -9.74
N VAL A 50 -9.92 -7.33 -10.30
CA VAL A 50 -10.38 -7.76 -11.62
C VAL A 50 -10.79 -6.51 -12.41
N ASN A 51 -10.41 -6.47 -13.68
CA ASN A 51 -10.78 -5.40 -14.60
C ASN A 51 -11.39 -6.00 -15.87
N LYS A 52 -12.63 -5.63 -16.19
CA LYS A 52 -13.37 -6.12 -17.37
C LYS A 52 -13.44 -7.66 -17.48
N GLY A 53 -13.52 -8.35 -16.33
CA GLY A 53 -13.60 -9.81 -16.26
C GLY A 53 -12.25 -10.54 -16.30
N GLU A 54 -11.14 -9.81 -16.42
CA GLU A 54 -9.79 -10.39 -16.38
C GLU A 54 -9.07 -10.01 -15.08
N PRO A 55 -8.21 -10.89 -14.52
CA PRO A 55 -7.36 -10.54 -13.39
C PRO A 55 -6.49 -9.32 -13.72
N ASN A 56 -6.54 -8.31 -12.85
CA ASN A 56 -5.69 -7.14 -12.97
C ASN A 56 -4.28 -7.50 -12.47
N PRO A 57 -3.21 -7.20 -13.21
CA PRO A 57 -1.87 -7.64 -12.82
C PRO A 57 -1.39 -6.89 -11.57
N THR A 58 -0.61 -7.59 -10.73
CA THR A 58 0.20 -6.96 -9.68
C THR A 58 1.45 -6.31 -10.29
N CYS A 59 2.20 -5.54 -9.52
CA CYS A 59 3.48 -4.98 -9.98
C CYS A 59 4.46 -6.05 -10.47
N HIS A 60 4.55 -7.18 -9.76
CA HIS A 60 5.33 -8.35 -10.20
C HIS A 60 4.74 -8.98 -11.47
N GLY A 61 3.41 -9.05 -11.57
CA GLY A 61 2.72 -9.54 -12.76
C GLY A 61 2.97 -8.69 -14.01
N ILE A 62 3.10 -7.37 -13.86
CA ILE A 62 3.49 -6.46 -14.96
C ILE A 62 4.93 -6.74 -15.39
N PHE A 63 5.85 -6.89 -14.44
CA PHE A 63 7.24 -7.23 -14.76
C PHE A 63 7.35 -8.56 -15.52
N GLU A 64 6.60 -9.59 -15.11
CA GLU A 64 6.59 -10.90 -15.78
C GLU A 64 6.08 -10.85 -17.24
N GLN A 65 5.35 -9.78 -17.62
CA GLN A 65 4.83 -9.57 -18.98
C GLN A 65 5.84 -8.87 -19.92
N ASP A 66 6.98 -8.42 -19.40
CA ASP A 66 7.98 -7.73 -20.21
C ASP A 66 8.51 -8.64 -21.33
N PRO A 67 8.57 -8.15 -22.58
CA PRO A 67 8.95 -8.98 -23.74
C PRO A 67 10.39 -9.49 -23.69
N ASP A 68 11.27 -8.84 -22.92
CA ASP A 68 12.66 -9.25 -22.75
C ASP A 68 12.81 -10.34 -21.66
N ILE A 69 11.74 -10.67 -20.93
CA ILE A 69 11.75 -11.78 -19.98
C ILE A 69 11.73 -13.12 -20.73
N THR A 70 12.78 -13.91 -20.50
CA THR A 70 12.87 -15.26 -21.06
C THR A 70 11.81 -16.21 -20.48
N PRO A 71 11.34 -17.20 -21.26
CA PRO A 71 10.47 -18.25 -20.75
C PRO A 71 11.05 -19.02 -19.55
N GLU A 72 12.38 -19.13 -19.46
CA GLU A 72 13.05 -19.76 -18.32
C GLU A 72 12.87 -18.92 -17.04
N THR A 73 13.07 -17.61 -17.12
CA THR A 73 12.87 -16.68 -16.00
C THR A 73 11.41 -16.69 -15.53
N GLN A 74 10.45 -16.60 -16.47
CA GLN A 74 9.02 -16.75 -16.17
C GLN A 74 8.72 -18.08 -15.46
N ASN A 75 9.31 -19.17 -15.94
CA ASN A 75 9.10 -20.48 -15.34
C ASN A 75 9.67 -20.57 -13.91
N LYS A 76 10.84 -20.00 -13.65
CA LYS A 76 11.44 -19.94 -12.30
C LYS A 76 10.54 -19.15 -11.34
N LEU A 77 10.08 -17.96 -11.73
CA LEU A 77 9.16 -17.14 -10.92
C LEU A 77 7.84 -17.86 -10.66
N ARG A 78 7.28 -18.53 -11.67
CA ARG A 78 6.08 -19.35 -11.53
C ARG A 78 6.27 -20.48 -10.52
N ILE A 79 7.39 -21.19 -10.56
CA ILE A 79 7.70 -22.28 -9.60
C ILE A 79 7.82 -21.72 -8.17
N LEU A 80 8.51 -20.60 -7.99
CA LEU A 80 8.62 -19.94 -6.68
C LEU A 80 7.23 -19.59 -6.13
N ARG A 81 6.40 -18.91 -6.92
CA ARG A 81 5.02 -18.59 -6.53
C ARG A 81 4.19 -19.83 -6.19
N GLN A 82 4.26 -20.89 -6.99
CA GLN A 82 3.55 -22.15 -6.71
C GLN A 82 4.01 -22.83 -5.42
N THR A 83 5.26 -22.61 -5.02
CA THR A 83 5.85 -23.18 -3.80
C THR A 83 5.46 -22.38 -2.56
N TYR A 84 5.56 -21.05 -2.62
CA TYR A 84 5.48 -20.19 -1.44
C TYR A 84 4.11 -19.57 -1.20
N HIS A 85 3.34 -19.23 -2.25
CA HIS A 85 2.02 -18.61 -2.09
C HIS A 85 1.05 -19.47 -1.27
N PRO A 86 0.98 -20.82 -1.40
CA PRO A 86 0.15 -21.64 -0.53
C PRO A 86 0.49 -21.47 0.96
N ILE A 87 1.76 -21.28 1.30
CA ILE A 87 2.23 -21.06 2.69
C ILE A 87 1.85 -19.65 3.15
N GLU A 88 2.00 -18.64 2.29
CA GLU A 88 1.61 -17.26 2.57
C GLU A 88 0.15 -17.17 3.01
N VAL A 89 -0.76 -17.82 2.29
CA VAL A 89 -2.21 -17.72 2.51
C VAL A 89 -2.77 -18.74 3.50
N ASP A 90 -1.98 -19.71 3.97
CA ASP A 90 -2.46 -20.76 4.87
C ASP A 90 -2.79 -20.22 6.28
N PRO A 91 -4.05 -20.21 6.73
CA PRO A 91 -4.41 -19.67 8.04
C PRO A 91 -3.92 -20.52 9.22
N THR A 92 -3.48 -21.76 8.98
CA THR A 92 -3.02 -22.68 10.03
C THR A 92 -1.55 -22.48 10.40
N ILE A 93 -0.77 -21.81 9.55
CA ILE A 93 0.64 -21.52 9.78
C ILE A 93 0.76 -20.18 10.53
N PRO A 94 1.40 -20.12 11.71
CA PRO A 94 1.60 -18.86 12.42
C PRO A 94 2.41 -17.84 11.62
N VAL A 95 2.03 -16.55 11.68
CA VAL A 95 2.72 -15.46 10.98
C VAL A 95 4.23 -15.44 11.30
N SER A 96 4.62 -15.69 12.55
CA SER A 96 6.03 -15.76 12.96
C SER A 96 6.85 -16.81 12.21
N MET A 97 6.22 -17.93 11.81
CA MET A 97 6.84 -18.97 11.01
C MET A 97 6.85 -18.62 9.51
N LYS A 98 5.87 -17.83 9.05
CA LYS A 98 5.81 -17.36 7.65
C LYS A 98 6.85 -16.31 7.33
N ILE A 99 7.19 -15.42 8.26
CA ILE A 99 8.14 -14.32 8.04
C ILE A 99 9.46 -14.77 7.39
N PRO A 100 10.23 -15.73 7.96
CA PRO A 100 11.49 -16.16 7.33
C PRO A 100 11.28 -16.83 5.97
N ILE A 101 10.15 -17.51 5.76
CA ILE A 101 9.79 -18.16 4.49
C ILE A 101 9.48 -17.12 3.41
N MET A 102 8.75 -16.05 3.75
CA MET A 102 8.48 -14.95 2.82
C MET A 102 9.75 -14.18 2.49
N LEU A 103 10.64 -13.98 3.47
CA LEU A 103 11.94 -13.38 3.19
C LEU A 103 12.75 -14.19 2.18
N GLU A 104 12.79 -15.52 2.33
CA GLU A 104 13.42 -16.42 1.37
C GLU A 104 12.76 -16.34 -0.01
N TRP A 105 11.43 -16.32 -0.08
CA TRP A 105 10.71 -16.22 -1.35
C TRP A 105 11.03 -14.92 -2.09
N TRP A 106 10.98 -13.77 -1.42
CA TRP A 106 11.29 -12.49 -2.04
C TRP A 106 12.77 -12.40 -2.45
N ASP A 107 13.71 -12.86 -1.61
CA ASP A 107 15.13 -12.93 -1.96
C ASP A 107 15.40 -13.78 -3.22
N LEU A 108 14.81 -14.98 -3.28
CA LEU A 108 14.92 -15.85 -4.46
C LEU A 108 14.27 -15.21 -5.70
N SER A 109 13.11 -14.57 -5.54
CA SER A 109 12.41 -13.89 -6.64
C SER A 109 13.23 -12.72 -7.17
N HIS A 110 13.77 -11.88 -6.30
CA HIS A 110 14.64 -10.76 -6.66
C HIS A 110 15.91 -11.23 -7.36
N LYS A 111 16.54 -12.33 -6.92
CA LYS A 111 17.68 -12.94 -7.61
C LYS A 111 17.32 -13.39 -9.02
N VAL A 112 16.18 -14.07 -9.19
CA VAL A 112 15.70 -14.47 -10.53
C VAL A 112 15.41 -13.26 -11.41
N ILE A 113 14.72 -12.25 -10.88
CA ILE A 113 14.43 -10.99 -11.58
C ILE A 113 15.74 -10.31 -12.02
N THR A 114 16.72 -10.22 -11.14
CA THR A 114 18.03 -9.60 -11.44
C THR A 114 18.75 -10.31 -12.59
N THR A 115 18.65 -11.64 -12.69
CA THR A 115 19.28 -12.39 -13.79
C THR A 115 18.72 -12.06 -15.18
N SER A 116 17.55 -11.39 -15.27
CA SER A 116 17.01 -10.94 -16.56
C SER A 116 17.80 -9.79 -17.18
N SER A 117 18.55 -9.02 -16.38
CA SER A 117 19.28 -7.82 -16.83
C SER A 117 18.41 -6.84 -17.64
N ILE A 118 17.12 -6.73 -17.31
CA ILE A 118 16.20 -5.82 -18.00
C ILE A 118 16.70 -4.38 -17.95
N HIS A 119 16.58 -3.69 -19.08
CA HIS A 119 16.85 -2.27 -19.16
C HIS A 119 15.66 -1.46 -18.62
N LYS A 120 15.92 -0.39 -17.86
CA LYS A 120 14.89 0.49 -17.27
C LYS A 120 13.89 1.04 -18.30
N ASP A 121 14.34 1.29 -19.54
CA ASP A 121 13.46 1.80 -20.60
C ASP A 121 12.50 0.72 -21.12
N THR A 122 12.93 -0.55 -21.18
CA THR A 122 12.03 -1.68 -21.51
C THR A 122 10.98 -1.82 -20.42
N LEU A 123 11.40 -1.77 -19.15
CA LEU A 123 10.47 -1.79 -18.01
C LEU A 123 9.43 -0.66 -18.12
N GLN A 124 9.87 0.57 -18.43
CA GLN A 124 8.98 1.70 -18.64
C GLN A 124 8.00 1.46 -19.81
N ALA A 125 8.47 0.90 -20.93
CA ALA A 125 7.61 0.54 -22.06
C ALA A 125 6.55 -0.51 -21.65
N THR A 126 6.95 -1.54 -20.92
CA THR A 126 6.07 -2.59 -20.39
C THR A 126 5.00 -2.00 -19.47
N VAL A 127 5.39 -1.11 -18.53
CA VAL A 127 4.43 -0.43 -17.64
C VAL A 127 3.45 0.45 -18.42
N ASN A 128 3.91 1.14 -19.46
CA ASN A 128 3.04 1.98 -20.30
C ASN A 128 2.04 1.16 -21.13
N GLN A 129 2.39 -0.07 -21.50
CA GLN A 129 1.57 -0.95 -22.34
C GLN A 129 0.69 -1.91 -21.53
N CYS A 130 0.97 -2.12 -20.25
CA CYS A 130 0.20 -3.06 -19.43
C CYS A 130 -1.28 -2.66 -19.29
N ASN A 131 -2.14 -3.66 -19.05
CA ASN A 131 -3.58 -3.49 -18.86
C ASN A 131 -3.97 -3.27 -17.39
N LEU A 132 -3.12 -2.61 -16.59
CA LEU A 132 -3.46 -2.28 -15.21
C LEU A 132 -4.52 -1.19 -15.15
N ALA A 133 -5.55 -1.41 -14.33
CA ALA A 133 -6.53 -0.41 -13.95
C ALA A 133 -6.46 -0.09 -12.45
N LEU A 134 -6.50 1.19 -12.11
CA LEU A 134 -6.79 1.67 -10.76
C LEU A 134 -8.27 1.48 -10.44
N ARG A 135 -8.61 1.35 -9.15
CA ARG A 135 -10.00 1.42 -8.70
C ARG A 135 -10.61 2.76 -9.10
N ASP A 136 -11.90 2.76 -9.39
CA ASP A 136 -12.61 3.98 -9.74
C ASP A 136 -12.52 4.96 -8.56
N HIS A 137 -12.33 6.25 -8.82
CA HIS A 137 -12.11 7.30 -7.80
C HIS A 137 -10.74 7.33 -7.07
N VAL A 138 -9.77 6.46 -7.38
CA VAL A 138 -8.41 6.59 -6.83
C VAL A 138 -7.75 7.92 -7.23
N VAL A 139 -7.92 8.32 -8.49
CA VAL A 139 -7.40 9.61 -9.00
C VAL A 139 -8.02 10.79 -8.24
N ASP A 140 -9.33 10.74 -8.00
CA ASP A 140 -10.06 11.78 -7.25
C ASP A 140 -9.57 11.86 -5.80
N PHE A 141 -9.43 10.70 -5.14
CA PHE A 141 -8.93 10.57 -3.79
C PHE A 141 -7.52 11.16 -3.63
N MET A 142 -6.57 10.73 -4.48
CA MET A 142 -5.19 11.22 -4.41
C MET A 142 -5.09 12.71 -4.77
N THR A 143 -5.89 13.18 -5.73
CA THR A 143 -5.96 14.62 -6.07
C THR A 143 -6.48 15.43 -4.88
N GLN A 144 -7.49 14.93 -4.16
CA GLN A 144 -8.03 15.61 -2.98
C GLN A 144 -7.01 15.64 -1.83
N LEU A 145 -6.27 14.55 -1.61
CA LEU A 145 -5.16 14.54 -0.66
C LEU A 145 -4.12 15.60 -1.00
N HIS A 146 -3.70 15.67 -2.27
CA HIS A 146 -2.74 16.68 -2.74
C HIS A 146 -3.25 18.12 -2.54
N ARG A 147 -4.49 18.42 -2.95
CA ARG A 147 -5.12 19.74 -2.74
C ARG A 147 -5.14 20.17 -1.29
N GLN A 148 -5.30 19.21 -0.39
CA GLN A 148 -5.35 19.45 1.05
C GLN A 148 -3.98 19.27 1.71
N ASN A 149 -2.88 19.08 0.97
CA ASN A 149 -1.54 18.81 1.51
C ASN A 149 -1.52 17.68 2.55
N ILE A 150 -2.36 16.67 2.37
CA ILE A 150 -2.48 15.51 3.26
C ILE A 150 -1.52 14.44 2.75
N PRO A 151 -0.52 14.01 3.53
CA PRO A 151 0.46 13.11 2.97
C PRO A 151 0.01 11.65 2.93
N MET A 152 0.43 10.97 1.86
CA MET A 152 0.09 9.59 1.57
C MET A 152 1.37 8.76 1.50
N LEU A 153 1.36 7.64 2.23
CA LEU A 153 2.33 6.57 2.08
C LEU A 153 1.69 5.44 1.29
N ILE A 154 2.27 5.13 0.14
CA ILE A 154 2.05 3.86 -0.54
C ILE A 154 3.11 2.91 0.02
N PHE A 155 2.69 1.94 0.83
CA PHE A 155 3.56 0.94 1.43
C PHE A 155 3.22 -0.40 0.80
N SER A 156 4.10 -0.92 -0.06
CA SER A 156 3.80 -2.10 -0.89
C SER A 156 4.94 -3.12 -0.84
N ALA A 157 4.59 -4.40 -0.79
CA ALA A 157 5.53 -5.51 -1.00
C ALA A 157 5.83 -5.78 -2.50
N GLY A 158 5.27 -4.96 -3.40
CA GLY A 158 5.47 -5.02 -4.84
C GLY A 158 6.82 -4.45 -5.30
N LEU A 159 6.86 -3.95 -6.54
CA LEU A 159 8.04 -3.38 -7.18
C LEU A 159 7.93 -1.86 -7.23
N GLY A 160 8.79 -1.15 -6.49
CA GLY A 160 8.72 0.30 -6.31
C GLY A 160 8.81 1.08 -7.62
N ASN A 161 9.75 0.73 -8.50
CA ASN A 161 9.92 1.40 -9.79
C ASN A 161 8.68 1.22 -10.68
N VAL A 162 8.03 0.06 -10.64
CA VAL A 162 6.78 -0.18 -11.38
C VAL A 162 5.67 0.71 -10.83
N ILE A 163 5.53 0.81 -9.50
CA ILE A 163 4.57 1.71 -8.86
C ILE A 163 4.81 3.16 -9.27
N GLU A 164 6.05 3.66 -9.21
CA GLU A 164 6.35 5.04 -9.60
C GLU A 164 6.06 5.32 -11.08
N LEU A 165 6.38 4.39 -11.97
CA LEU A 165 6.05 4.49 -13.39
C LEU A 165 4.53 4.50 -13.61
N LEU A 166 3.77 3.68 -12.88
CA LEU A 166 2.30 3.69 -12.91
C LEU A 166 1.73 5.02 -12.40
N LEU A 167 2.24 5.54 -11.28
CA LEU A 167 1.84 6.85 -10.77
C LEU A 167 2.10 7.95 -11.82
N GLY A 168 3.24 7.91 -12.51
CA GLY A 168 3.53 8.81 -13.62
C GLY A 168 2.53 8.68 -14.76
N ARG A 169 2.23 7.44 -15.18
CA ARG A 169 1.25 7.13 -16.23
C ARG A 169 -0.15 7.67 -15.91
N PHE A 170 -0.56 7.66 -14.64
CA PHE A 170 -1.87 8.17 -14.19
C PHE A 170 -1.87 9.64 -13.77
N ASN A 171 -0.75 10.37 -13.93
CA ASN A 171 -0.58 11.75 -13.46
C ASN A 171 -0.78 11.93 -11.94
N LEU A 172 -0.28 10.97 -11.14
CA LEU A 172 -0.41 10.89 -9.68
C LEU A 172 0.91 11.08 -8.94
N CYS A 173 1.98 11.52 -9.62
CA CYS A 173 3.25 11.90 -9.01
C CYS A 173 3.13 13.23 -8.24
N PHE A 174 2.36 13.24 -7.17
CA PHE A 174 2.23 14.39 -6.28
C PHE A 174 3.34 14.41 -5.23
N ASP A 175 3.74 15.61 -4.80
CA ASP A 175 4.82 15.83 -3.82
C ASP A 175 4.49 15.32 -2.40
N ASN A 176 3.20 15.19 -2.08
CA ASN A 176 2.67 14.63 -0.84
C ASN A 176 2.56 13.09 -0.86
N VAL A 177 2.88 12.43 -1.98
CA VAL A 177 2.86 10.97 -2.12
C VAL A 177 4.27 10.43 -1.96
N ARG A 178 4.42 9.41 -1.12
CA ARG A 178 5.68 8.67 -0.92
C ARG A 178 5.44 7.19 -1.16
N VAL A 179 6.39 6.55 -1.84
CA VAL A 179 6.36 5.11 -2.10
C VAL A 179 7.46 4.44 -1.29
N VAL A 180 7.09 3.43 -0.52
CA VAL A 180 7.99 2.51 0.19
C VAL A 180 7.70 1.11 -0.34
N SER A 181 8.66 0.54 -1.05
CA SER A 181 8.52 -0.76 -1.72
C SER A 181 9.90 -1.35 -2.07
N ASN A 182 9.94 -2.48 -2.78
CA ASN A 182 11.18 -3.08 -3.26
C ASN A 182 11.66 -2.33 -4.51
N PHE A 183 12.63 -1.44 -4.36
CA PHE A 183 13.20 -0.69 -5.47
C PHE A 183 14.34 -1.46 -6.13
N MET A 184 14.32 -1.47 -7.46
CA MET A 184 15.36 -2.01 -8.33
C MET A 184 16.54 -1.03 -8.42
N ASP A 185 17.75 -1.57 -8.39
CA ASP A 185 18.98 -0.86 -8.69
C ASP A 185 19.41 -1.12 -10.13
N PHE A 186 19.69 -0.04 -10.86
CA PHE A 186 20.17 -0.06 -12.23
C PHE A 186 21.59 0.50 -12.29
N ASN A 187 22.44 -0.08 -13.15
CA ASN A 187 23.78 0.44 -13.40
C ASN A 187 23.75 1.70 -14.30
N ASP A 188 24.92 2.26 -14.60
CA ASP A 188 25.07 3.44 -15.45
C ASP A 188 24.55 3.21 -16.88
N GLU A 189 24.60 1.96 -17.36
CA GLU A 189 24.03 1.53 -18.63
C GLU A 189 22.52 1.28 -18.58
N GLY A 190 21.86 1.49 -17.42
CA GLY A 190 20.42 1.33 -17.25
C GLY A 190 19.94 -0.11 -17.13
N LEU A 191 20.83 -1.08 -16.95
CA LEU A 191 20.53 -2.50 -16.75
C LEU A 191 20.29 -2.81 -15.28
N LEU A 192 19.30 -3.65 -15.00
CA LEU A 192 18.97 -4.12 -13.66
C LEU A 192 20.12 -4.95 -13.07
N ILE A 193 20.62 -4.56 -11.91
CA ILE A 193 21.73 -5.23 -11.21
C ILE A 193 21.38 -5.73 -9.81
N GLY A 194 20.22 -5.37 -9.26
CA GLY A 194 19.80 -5.81 -7.95
C GLY A 194 18.58 -5.07 -7.42
N PHE A 195 18.40 -5.16 -6.10
CA PHE A 195 17.35 -4.49 -5.35
C PHE A 195 17.92 -3.80 -4.12
N GLN A 196 17.31 -2.70 -3.75
CA GLN A 196 17.61 -1.96 -2.54
C GLN A 196 17.11 -2.73 -1.30
N GLU A 197 17.93 -2.75 -0.27
CA GLU A 197 17.57 -3.28 1.04
C GLU A 197 16.86 -2.21 1.91
N PRO A 198 15.99 -2.60 2.85
CA PRO A 198 15.59 -3.96 3.18
C PRO A 198 14.52 -4.53 2.23
N ILE A 199 14.50 -5.85 2.05
CA ILE A 199 13.37 -6.56 1.42
C ILE A 199 12.06 -6.28 2.18
N ILE A 200 11.02 -5.91 1.43
CA ILE A 200 9.66 -5.69 1.91
C ILE A 200 8.76 -6.80 1.37
N HIS A 201 8.22 -7.61 2.27
CA HIS A 201 7.30 -8.71 1.98
C HIS A 201 6.01 -8.55 2.78
N THR A 202 4.97 -9.34 2.48
CA THR A 202 3.62 -9.22 3.06
C THR A 202 3.59 -9.05 4.59
N PHE A 203 4.36 -9.84 5.34
CA PHE A 203 4.36 -9.80 6.83
C PHE A 203 5.38 -8.86 7.50
N ASN A 204 6.16 -8.05 6.78
CA ASN A 204 7.08 -7.08 7.39
C ASN A 204 6.76 -5.63 7.02
N LYS A 205 5.56 -5.38 6.45
CA LYS A 205 5.06 -4.03 6.18
C LYS A 205 4.62 -3.36 7.48
N THR A 206 5.59 -2.87 8.24
CA THR A 206 5.35 -2.09 9.46
C THR A 206 6.14 -0.79 9.36
N VAL A 207 5.64 0.28 9.97
CA VAL A 207 6.42 1.52 10.05
C VAL A 207 7.74 1.27 10.77
N ALA A 208 7.78 0.32 11.72
CA ALA A 208 9.03 -0.11 12.37
C ALA A 208 10.12 -0.58 11.37
N THR A 209 9.74 -1.21 10.25
CA THR A 209 10.67 -1.69 9.21
C THR A 209 11.39 -0.54 8.49
N ILE A 210 10.81 0.66 8.47
CA ILE A 210 11.37 1.85 7.83
C ILE A 210 11.97 2.86 8.82
N SER A 211 12.19 2.46 10.09
CA SER A 211 12.55 3.35 11.19
C SER A 211 13.90 4.07 11.10
N ASN A 212 14.81 3.60 10.24
CA ASN A 212 16.09 4.26 10.03
C ASN A 212 16.00 5.45 9.05
N SER A 213 14.81 5.79 8.57
CA SER A 213 14.58 6.96 7.73
C SER A 213 14.07 8.16 8.55
N ASP A 214 14.45 9.38 8.18
CA ASP A 214 13.96 10.64 8.79
C ASP A 214 12.43 10.82 8.73
N TYR A 215 11.74 9.89 8.06
CA TYR A 215 10.30 9.80 7.86
C TYR A 215 9.48 9.62 9.16
N ILE A 216 9.95 8.82 10.13
CA ILE A 216 9.16 8.50 11.34
C ILE A 216 9.04 9.66 12.31
N LYS A 217 10.08 10.51 12.43
CA LYS A 217 10.07 11.67 13.33
C LYS A 217 8.95 12.67 13.01
N VAL A 218 8.30 12.52 11.86
CA VAL A 218 7.18 13.34 11.41
C VAL A 218 5.82 12.70 11.74
N LEU A 219 5.72 11.36 11.70
CA LEU A 219 4.48 10.61 12.01
C LEU A 219 4.03 10.80 13.46
N SER A 220 4.98 11.07 14.35
CA SER A 220 4.82 11.06 15.80
C SER A 220 4.01 12.22 16.38
N LYS A 221 3.76 13.30 15.62
CA LYS A 221 2.98 14.47 16.07
C LYS A 221 1.46 14.36 15.90
N ARG A 222 0.91 13.20 15.50
CA ARG A 222 -0.46 13.13 14.92
C ARG A 222 -1.35 12.09 15.59
N SER A 223 -2.67 12.33 15.55
CA SER A 223 -3.64 11.56 16.32
C SER A 223 -4.56 10.67 15.50
N SER A 224 -4.56 10.74 14.15
CA SER A 224 -5.45 9.95 13.28
C SER A 224 -4.80 9.45 11.99
N ILE A 225 -5.15 8.24 11.54
CA ILE A 225 -4.65 7.60 10.31
C ILE A 225 -5.81 6.90 9.57
N ILE A 226 -5.87 7.03 8.24
CA ILE A 226 -6.66 6.16 7.36
C ILE A 226 -5.73 5.09 6.79
N LEU A 227 -6.00 3.84 7.10
CA LEU A 227 -5.24 2.69 6.60
C LEU A 227 -6.08 1.91 5.60
N LEU A 228 -5.50 1.65 4.42
CA LEU A 228 -6.13 0.98 3.29
C LEU A 228 -5.31 -0.25 2.92
N GLY A 229 -5.95 -1.41 2.80
CA GLY A 229 -5.27 -2.65 2.43
C GLY A 229 -6.25 -3.69 1.91
N ASP A 230 -5.74 -4.78 1.36
CA ASP A 230 -6.55 -5.89 0.86
C ASP A 230 -6.12 -7.24 1.45
N SER A 231 -4.98 -7.32 2.13
CA SER A 231 -4.51 -8.53 2.80
C SER A 231 -4.82 -8.53 4.30
N SER A 232 -4.65 -9.69 4.94
CA SER A 232 -4.73 -9.79 6.41
C SER A 232 -3.51 -9.20 7.14
N ALA A 233 -2.43 -8.88 6.42
CA ALA A 233 -1.19 -8.35 6.99
C ALA A 233 -1.14 -6.82 6.98
N ASP A 234 -1.82 -6.18 6.01
CA ASP A 234 -1.83 -4.72 5.87
C ASP A 234 -2.32 -3.92 7.10
N PRO A 235 -3.21 -4.44 7.98
CA PRO A 235 -3.56 -3.77 9.22
C PRO A 235 -2.36 -3.43 10.12
N HIS A 236 -1.21 -4.06 9.90
CA HIS A 236 0.05 -3.84 10.62
C HIS A 236 0.93 -2.73 10.02
N MET A 237 0.54 -2.12 8.89
CA MET A 237 1.30 -1.01 8.29
C MET A 237 1.42 0.20 9.21
N ALA A 238 0.49 0.38 10.16
CA ALA A 238 0.56 1.45 11.16
C ALA A 238 1.31 1.05 12.45
N ASP A 239 1.78 -0.20 12.57
CA ASP A 239 2.49 -0.66 13.77
C ASP A 239 3.84 0.05 13.90
N GLY A 240 4.16 0.49 15.12
CA GLY A 240 5.35 1.30 15.42
C GLY A 240 5.11 2.81 15.37
N ILE A 241 3.91 3.27 15.02
CA ILE A 241 3.55 4.69 15.14
C ILE A 241 3.17 4.98 16.61
N HIS A 242 3.97 5.82 17.25
CA HIS A 242 3.75 6.29 18.63
C HIS A 242 3.29 7.75 18.62
N GLY A 243 2.31 8.11 19.45
CA GLY A 243 1.92 9.50 19.66
C GLY A 243 2.90 10.23 20.58
N GLU A 244 3.33 11.43 20.21
CA GLU A 244 4.23 12.29 21.01
C GLU A 244 3.51 13.18 22.03
N SER A 245 2.17 13.13 22.13
CA SER A 245 1.39 14.01 23.02
C SER A 245 0.56 13.25 24.06
N VAL A 246 -0.09 14.00 24.95
CA VAL A 246 -0.86 13.56 26.14
C VAL A 246 -1.91 12.47 25.86
N ASP A 247 -2.26 12.25 24.59
CA ASP A 247 -3.09 11.13 24.14
C ASP A 247 -2.22 10.00 23.57
N SER A 248 -2.03 8.95 24.37
CA SER A 248 -1.20 7.79 24.03
C SER A 248 -1.79 6.89 22.91
N HIS A 249 -2.98 7.21 22.38
CA HIS A 249 -3.68 6.35 21.43
C HIS A 249 -3.86 7.02 20.06
N VAL A 250 -3.16 6.49 19.06
CA VAL A 250 -3.35 6.84 17.65
C VAL A 250 -4.69 6.28 17.15
N ASN A 251 -5.54 7.13 16.60
CA ASN A 251 -6.84 6.77 16.05
C ASN A 251 -6.71 6.27 14.60
N VAL A 252 -6.57 4.97 14.41
CA VAL A 252 -6.46 4.37 13.07
C VAL A 252 -7.81 3.84 12.59
N LEU A 253 -8.33 4.35 11.48
CA LEU A 253 -9.46 3.77 10.74
C LEU A 253 -8.92 2.83 9.66
N LYS A 254 -9.24 1.55 9.76
CA LYS A 254 -8.78 0.51 8.83
C LYS A 254 -9.89 0.13 7.86
N ILE A 255 -9.66 0.32 6.56
CA ILE A 255 -10.58 -0.07 5.48
C ILE A 255 -9.93 -1.17 4.66
N GLY A 256 -10.59 -2.33 4.59
CA GLY A 256 -10.07 -3.54 3.95
C GLY A 256 -10.86 -3.89 2.69
N TYR A 257 -10.17 -4.16 1.59
CA TYR A 257 -10.75 -4.72 0.37
C TYR A 257 -10.71 -6.25 0.43
N LEU A 258 -11.88 -6.88 0.50
CA LEU A 258 -12.01 -8.34 0.43
C LEU A 258 -12.34 -8.74 -1.00
N ASN A 259 -11.29 -8.96 -1.79
CA ASN A 259 -11.35 -9.15 -3.23
C ASN A 259 -11.72 -10.58 -3.68
N ASP A 260 -11.44 -11.58 -2.85
CA ASP A 260 -11.69 -12.99 -3.16
C ASP A 260 -12.04 -13.76 -1.87
N LYS A 261 -12.63 -14.96 -2.02
CA LYS A 261 -12.95 -15.89 -0.92
C LYS A 261 -13.76 -15.26 0.21
N ALA A 262 -14.70 -14.38 -0.14
CA ALA A 262 -15.53 -13.68 0.84
C ALA A 262 -16.26 -14.64 1.80
N GLU A 263 -16.69 -15.80 1.32
CA GLU A 263 -17.37 -16.81 2.14
C GLU A 263 -16.52 -17.34 3.29
N SER A 264 -15.19 -17.46 3.12
CA SER A 264 -14.30 -18.03 4.14
C SER A 264 -13.47 -16.99 4.90
N LEU A 265 -13.24 -15.81 4.32
CA LEU A 265 -12.37 -14.79 4.91
C LEU A 265 -13.12 -13.63 5.57
N LEU A 266 -14.43 -13.48 5.32
CA LEU A 266 -15.16 -12.30 5.79
C LEU A 266 -15.09 -12.11 7.30
N ASP A 267 -15.29 -13.17 8.09
CA ASP A 267 -15.24 -13.06 9.55
C ASP A 267 -13.84 -12.63 10.03
N THR A 268 -12.79 -13.16 9.41
CA THR A 268 -11.40 -12.76 9.71
C THR A 268 -11.17 -11.28 9.35
N TYR A 269 -11.65 -10.83 8.18
CA TYR A 269 -11.50 -9.43 7.76
C TYR A 269 -12.27 -8.48 8.67
N MET A 270 -13.47 -8.88 9.10
CA MET A 270 -14.32 -8.11 10.02
C MET A 270 -13.73 -8.01 11.43
N ASP A 271 -12.78 -8.87 11.78
CA ASP A 271 -12.05 -8.81 13.05
C ASP A 271 -10.86 -7.86 13.02
N ILE A 272 -10.23 -7.68 11.85
CA ILE A 272 -8.97 -6.92 11.70
C ILE A 272 -9.14 -5.55 11.03
N TYR A 273 -10.22 -5.37 10.27
CA TYR A 273 -10.61 -4.11 9.63
C TYR A 273 -11.87 -3.53 10.26
N ASP A 274 -11.95 -2.19 10.30
CA ASP A 274 -13.13 -1.49 10.79
C ASP A 274 -14.26 -1.50 9.74
N ILE A 275 -13.89 -1.35 8.48
CA ILE A 275 -14.78 -1.36 7.31
C ILE A 275 -14.26 -2.37 6.30
N VAL A 276 -15.08 -3.32 5.88
CA VAL A 276 -14.73 -4.31 4.85
C VAL A 276 -15.55 -4.05 3.58
N LEU A 277 -14.85 -3.88 2.46
CA LEU A 277 -15.41 -3.65 1.13
C LEU A 277 -15.27 -4.96 0.33
N ILE A 278 -16.38 -5.66 0.13
CA ILE A 278 -16.39 -6.97 -0.54
C ILE A 278 -16.59 -6.74 -2.04
N ASP A 279 -15.66 -7.24 -2.86
CA ASP A 279 -15.69 -7.16 -4.33
C ASP A 279 -15.97 -5.73 -4.86
N ASP A 280 -15.41 -4.72 -4.18
CA ASP A 280 -15.67 -3.32 -4.47
C ASP A 280 -14.58 -2.75 -5.40
N ALA A 281 -14.90 -2.57 -6.68
CA ALA A 281 -13.99 -2.03 -7.69
C ALA A 281 -13.70 -0.51 -7.56
N THR A 282 -14.16 0.14 -6.49
CA THR A 282 -14.15 1.59 -6.32
C THR A 282 -13.36 2.05 -5.08
N PHE A 283 -13.09 3.35 -5.04
CA PHE A 283 -12.53 4.12 -3.93
C PHE A 283 -13.57 5.10 -3.36
N GLU A 284 -14.87 4.87 -3.60
CA GLU A 284 -15.95 5.77 -3.19
C GLU A 284 -15.99 5.95 -1.67
N ILE A 285 -15.94 4.85 -0.89
CA ILE A 285 -15.97 4.92 0.57
C ILE A 285 -14.74 5.64 1.16
N PRO A 286 -13.48 5.31 0.79
CA PRO A 286 -12.31 6.10 1.20
C PRO A 286 -12.41 7.59 0.84
N LEU A 287 -12.89 7.91 -0.37
CA LEU A 287 -13.08 9.29 -0.82
C LEU A 287 -14.13 10.03 0.00
N GLU A 288 -15.26 9.40 0.31
CA GLU A 288 -16.31 10.00 1.13
C GLU A 288 -15.84 10.26 2.56
N VAL A 289 -15.09 9.30 3.14
CA VAL A 289 -14.45 9.48 4.46
C VAL A 289 -13.51 10.68 4.44
N LEU A 290 -12.65 10.79 3.43
CA LEU A 290 -11.75 11.93 3.28
C LEU A 290 -12.53 13.24 3.15
N ASN A 291 -13.55 13.27 2.29
CA ASN A 291 -14.38 14.45 2.07
C ASN A 291 -15.09 14.90 3.36
N CYS A 292 -15.62 13.97 4.16
CA CYS A 292 -16.21 14.30 5.45
C CYS A 292 -15.22 15.00 6.40
N ILE A 293 -13.95 14.57 6.42
CA ILE A 293 -12.93 15.12 7.32
C ILE A 293 -12.43 16.50 6.85
N VAL A 294 -12.31 16.71 5.53
CA VAL A 294 -11.75 17.97 5.00
C VAL A 294 -12.78 19.08 4.85
N HIS A 295 -14.07 18.75 4.75
CA HIS A 295 -15.17 19.73 4.63
C HIS A 295 -15.82 20.08 5.98
N SER A 296 -15.46 19.41 7.07
CA SER A 296 -15.94 19.79 8.39
C SER A 296 -15.32 21.12 8.83
N GLN A 297 -16.16 22.06 9.27
CA GLN A 297 -15.68 23.25 9.97
C GLN A 297 -14.97 22.80 11.23
N SER A 298 -13.70 23.17 11.41
CA SER A 298 -12.96 22.91 12.64
C SER A 298 -13.77 23.44 13.81
N LEU A 299 -14.18 22.56 14.73
CA LEU A 299 -14.70 23.02 16.01
C LEU A 299 -13.48 23.57 16.77
N GLU A 300 -13.52 24.83 17.17
CA GLU A 300 -12.60 25.32 18.21
C GLU A 300 -12.89 24.48 19.47
N VAL A 301 -12.00 23.52 19.76
CA VAL A 301 -12.02 22.71 20.99
C VAL A 301 -10.99 23.26 21.95
#